data_AF-W7Y4L7-F1
#
_entry.id   AF-W7Y4L7-F1
#
_cell.length_a   1.000
_cell.length_b   1.000
_cell.length_c   1.000
_cell.angle_alpha   90.00
_cell.angle_beta   90.00
_cell.angle_gamma   90.00
#
_symmetry.space_group_name_H-M   'P 1'
#
loop_
_entity.id
_entity.type
_entity.pdbx_description
1 polymer ?
#
loop_
_entity_poly.entity_id
_entity_poly.type
_entity_poly.pdbx_seq_one_letter_code
_entity_poly.pdbx_strand_id
1 'polypeptide(L)'
;MVSLNGTSFSTPLICGFAACLWQAHPQLKNTELLTLIRESSHLFDDPDDAMGYGVPDFKKALDMNRAGELGHSIAVFPNPFDTYLKIKSTFTYVDHVSIYDVAGNRVYQQKSIVLPFKVDGLQNLPREYI
;
A
#
# COMPACT_ATOMS: atom_id res chain seq x y z
N MET A 1 7.07 -2.21 31.65
CA MET A 1 6.47 -1.83 30.35
C MET A 1 6.11 -0.37 30.43
N VAL A 2 6.61 0.46 29.51
CA VAL A 2 6.17 1.86 29.42
C VAL A 2 4.86 1.86 28.63
N SER A 3 3.76 2.22 29.28
CA SER A 3 2.50 2.54 28.63
C SER A 3 2.65 3.90 27.95
N LEU A 4 2.82 3.89 26.63
CA LEU A 4 2.86 5.08 25.77
C LEU A 4 1.42 5.57 25.52
N ASN A 5 0.92 6.47 26.37
CA ASN A 5 -0.41 7.05 26.24
C ASN A 5 -0.31 8.56 25.95
N GLY A 6 -0.90 9.01 24.85
CA GLY A 6 -1.03 10.43 24.51
C GLY A 6 -1.38 10.67 23.04
N THR A 7 -2.11 11.76 22.76
CA THR A 7 -2.48 12.18 21.40
C THR A 7 -1.26 12.38 20.50
N SER A 8 -0.12 12.78 21.06
CA SER A 8 1.17 12.89 20.36
C SER A 8 1.66 11.57 19.77
N PHE A 9 1.21 10.42 20.28
CA PHE A 9 1.54 9.10 19.73
C PHE A 9 0.55 8.69 18.63
N SER A 10 -0.71 9.08 18.75
CA SER A 10 -1.75 8.84 17.74
C SER A 10 -1.53 9.68 16.49
N THR A 11 -1.03 10.91 16.62
CA THR A 11 -0.80 11.83 15.49
C THR A 11 0.11 11.24 14.40
N PRO A 12 1.35 10.80 14.66
CA PRO A 12 2.22 10.26 13.62
C PRO A 12 1.68 8.97 13.00
N LEU A 13 0.93 8.15 13.74
CA LEU A 13 0.28 6.95 13.21
C LEU A 13 -0.79 7.29 12.18
N ILE A 14 -1.71 8.21 12.53
CA ILE A 14 -2.75 8.67 11.59
C ILE A 14 -2.12 9.37 10.39
N CYS A 15 -1.08 10.19 10.58
CA CYS A 15 -0.35 10.82 9.48
C CYS A 15 0.29 9.79 8.53
N GLY A 16 0.92 8.75 9.08
CA GLY A 16 1.52 7.66 8.28
C GLY A 16 0.47 6.92 7.46
N PHE A 17 -0.65 6.53 8.08
CA PHE A 17 -1.73 5.85 7.37
C PHE A 17 -2.40 6.74 6.32
N ALA A 18 -2.61 8.03 6.63
CA ALA A 18 -3.14 8.99 5.67
C ALA A 18 -2.18 9.18 4.47
N ALA A 19 -0.87 9.21 4.71
CA ALA A 19 0.13 9.26 3.64
C ALA A 19 0.07 8.01 2.75
N CYS A 20 0.02 6.81 3.33
CA CYS A 20 -0.13 5.57 2.55
C CYS A 20 -1.45 5.52 1.77
N LEU A 21 -2.55 5.98 2.36
CA LEU A 21 -3.84 6.05 1.68
C LEU A 21 -3.81 7.03 0.51
N TRP A 22 -3.15 8.17 0.67
CA TRP A 22 -2.99 9.15 -0.41
C TRP A 22 -2.06 8.64 -1.51
N GLN A 23 -1.00 7.90 -1.16
CA GLN A 23 -0.14 7.22 -2.13
C GLN A 23 -0.90 6.17 -2.94
N ALA A 24 -1.86 5.47 -2.33
CA ALA A 24 -2.71 4.50 -3.03
C ALA A 24 -3.74 5.18 -3.95
N HIS A 25 -4.11 6.43 -3.69
CA HIS A 25 -5.11 7.19 -4.43
C HIS A 25 -4.60 8.61 -4.77
N PRO A 26 -3.54 8.75 -5.59
CA PRO A 26 -2.86 10.03 -5.84
C PRO A 26 -3.74 11.10 -6.49
N GLN A 27 -4.86 10.70 -7.10
CA GLN A 27 -5.85 11.57 -7.71
C GLN A 27 -6.75 12.30 -6.70
N LEU A 28 -6.78 11.87 -5.44
CA LEU A 28 -7.62 12.50 -4.41
C LEU A 28 -7.06 13.86 -4.02
N LYS A 29 -7.96 14.83 -3.89
CA LYS A 29 -7.69 16.09 -3.20
C LYS A 29 -7.63 15.85 -1.69
N ASN A 30 -6.96 16.75 -0.98
CA ASN A 30 -6.85 16.70 0.48
C ASN A 30 -8.22 16.60 1.18
N THR A 31 -9.23 17.34 0.70
CA THR A 31 -10.59 17.32 1.26
C THR A 31 -11.28 15.97 1.03
N GLU A 32 -11.07 15.36 -0.13
CA GLU A 32 -11.65 14.06 -0.47
C GLU A 32 -11.00 12.95 0.36
N LEU A 33 -9.67 13.01 0.55
CA LEU A 33 -8.96 12.12 1.44
C LEU A 33 -9.46 12.23 2.89
N LEU A 34 -9.65 13.45 3.40
CA LEU A 34 -10.17 13.66 4.76
C LEU A 34 -11.59 13.13 4.93
N THR A 35 -12.46 13.35 3.95
CA THR A 35 -13.82 12.79 3.94
C THR A 35 -13.77 11.26 3.94
N LEU A 36 -12.94 10.67 3.08
CA LEU A 36 -12.77 9.22 3.00
C LEU A 36 -12.31 8.61 4.34
N ILE A 37 -11.36 9.26 5.02
CA ILE A 37 -10.90 8.83 6.35
C ILE A 37 -12.06 8.92 7.36
N ARG A 38 -12.82 10.01 7.36
CA ARG A 38 -13.96 10.19 8.30
C ARG A 38 -15.07 9.16 8.06
N GLU A 39 -15.48 8.94 6.81
CA GLU A 39 -16.49 7.94 6.42
C GLU A 39 -16.06 6.50 6.75
N SER A 40 -14.75 6.27 6.81
CA SER A 40 -14.20 4.98 7.21
C SER A 40 -14.17 4.76 8.73
N SER A 41 -14.39 5.81 9.54
CA SER A 41 -14.34 5.71 11.00
C SER A 41 -15.60 5.13 11.62
N HIS A 42 -15.46 4.58 12.83
CA HIS A 42 -16.53 3.86 13.50
C HIS A 42 -17.62 4.74 14.14
N LEU A 43 -17.32 6.02 14.44
CA LEU A 43 -18.30 7.01 14.90
C LEU A 43 -18.65 8.00 13.78
N PHE A 44 -18.61 7.56 12.52
CA PHE A 44 -18.93 8.44 11.40
C PHE A 44 -20.33 9.05 11.51
N ASP A 45 -21.31 8.22 11.83
CA ASP A 45 -22.73 8.60 11.90
C ASP A 45 -23.11 9.29 13.23
N ASP A 46 -22.30 9.11 14.28
CA ASP A 46 -22.55 9.64 15.63
C ASP A 46 -21.25 10.12 16.29
N PRO A 47 -20.65 11.23 15.80
CA PRO A 47 -19.40 11.74 16.33
C PRO A 47 -19.57 12.36 17.72
N ASP A 48 -18.58 12.18 18.58
CA ASP A 48 -18.57 12.74 19.94
C ASP A 48 -17.45 13.76 20.16
N ASP A 49 -17.53 14.54 21.24
CA ASP A 49 -16.54 15.59 21.54
C ASP A 49 -15.17 15.05 22.00
N ALA A 50 -15.10 13.80 22.44
CA ALA A 50 -13.88 13.18 22.97
C ALA A 50 -13.03 12.50 21.89
N MET A 51 -13.67 11.90 20.89
CA MET A 51 -13.07 11.07 19.85
C MET A 51 -13.39 11.57 18.43
N GLY A 52 -14.26 12.56 18.27
CA GLY A 52 -14.72 13.03 16.97
C GLY A 52 -15.42 11.91 16.21
N TYR A 53 -14.99 11.67 14.97
CA TYR A 53 -15.47 10.54 14.16
C TYR A 53 -14.95 9.17 14.63
N GLY A 54 -14.14 9.14 15.70
CA GLY A 54 -13.56 7.91 16.23
C GLY A 54 -12.29 7.48 15.48
N VAL A 55 -11.90 6.23 15.70
CA VAL A 55 -10.76 5.55 15.08
C VAL A 55 -11.12 5.19 13.63
N PRO A 56 -10.36 5.67 12.63
CA PRO A 56 -10.56 5.33 11.23
C PRO A 56 -10.18 3.88 10.91
N ASP A 57 -10.98 3.22 10.06
CA ASP A 57 -10.60 1.96 9.42
C ASP A 57 -9.96 2.22 8.05
N PHE A 58 -8.63 2.27 8.02
CA PHE A 58 -7.89 2.53 6.78
C PHE A 58 -8.01 1.41 5.73
N LYS A 59 -8.41 0.18 6.12
CA LYS A 59 -8.71 -0.87 5.14
C LYS A 59 -10.03 -0.58 4.44
N LYS A 60 -11.04 -0.18 5.20
CA LYS A 60 -12.34 0.29 4.67
C LYS A 60 -12.15 1.51 3.77
N ALA A 61 -11.38 2.51 4.22
CA ALA A 61 -11.05 3.70 3.43
C ALA A 61 -10.38 3.35 2.10
N LEU A 62 -9.39 2.44 2.13
CA LEU A 62 -8.70 1.97 0.95
C LEU A 62 -9.68 1.34 -0.05
N ASP A 63 -10.60 0.50 0.41
CA ASP A 63 -11.54 -0.23 -0.44
C ASP A 63 -12.68 0.64 -0.99
N MET A 64 -13.14 1.64 -0.24
CA MET A 64 -14.21 2.57 -0.65
C MET A 64 -13.90 3.29 -1.97
N ASN A 65 -12.64 3.63 -2.20
CA ASN A 65 -12.20 4.35 -3.40
C ASN A 65 -11.62 3.42 -4.49
N ARG A 66 -11.77 2.09 -4.36
CA ARG A 66 -11.35 1.10 -5.38
C ARG A 66 -12.38 0.81 -6.46
N ALA A 67 -13.54 1.46 -6.41
CA ALA A 67 -14.66 1.23 -7.32
C ALA A 67 -14.36 1.52 -8.81
N GLY A 68 -13.18 2.07 -9.14
CA GLY A 68 -12.71 2.29 -10.51
C GLY A 68 -11.62 1.33 -11.02
N GLU A 69 -11.06 0.46 -10.18
CA GLU A 69 -9.97 -0.45 -10.56
C GLU A 69 -10.46 -1.85 -10.90
N LEU A 70 -11.35 -1.97 -11.90
CA LEU A 70 -11.47 -3.21 -12.68
C LEU A 70 -10.35 -3.33 -13.73
N GLY A 71 -9.21 -2.69 -13.47
CA GLY A 71 -8.03 -2.68 -14.32
C GLY A 71 -6.95 -3.55 -13.70
N HIS A 72 -6.86 -4.79 -14.18
CA HIS A 72 -5.74 -5.71 -14.00
C HIS A 72 -4.76 -5.43 -12.84
N SER A 73 -5.14 -5.84 -11.63
CA SER A 73 -4.28 -5.68 -10.46
C SER A 73 -3.05 -6.58 -10.58
N ILE A 74 -1.86 -6.01 -10.45
CA ILE A 74 -0.60 -6.74 -10.27
C ILE A 74 -0.24 -6.61 -8.78
N ALA A 75 -0.13 -7.75 -8.09
CA ALA A 75 0.30 -7.83 -6.71
C ALA A 75 1.69 -8.47 -6.64
N VAL A 76 2.58 -7.80 -5.92
CA VAL A 76 4.00 -8.14 -5.80
C VAL A 76 4.29 -8.39 -4.32
N PHE A 77 4.75 -9.59 -3.95
CA PHE A 77 4.96 -9.96 -2.54
C PHE A 77 6.00 -11.09 -2.39
N PRO A 78 6.67 -11.21 -1.23
CA PRO A 78 6.58 -10.31 -0.08
C PRO A 78 7.23 -8.95 -0.38
N ASN A 79 6.75 -7.90 0.29
CA ASN A 79 7.41 -6.60 0.32
C ASN A 79 7.50 -6.17 1.80
N PRO A 80 8.70 -6.11 2.41
CA PRO A 80 10.03 -6.39 1.83
C PRO A 80 10.25 -7.87 1.47
N PHE A 81 11.20 -8.16 0.57
CA PHE A 81 11.62 -9.52 0.20
C PHE A 81 13.08 -9.80 0.56
N ASP A 82 13.44 -11.08 0.65
CA ASP A 82 14.80 -11.52 0.97
C ASP A 82 15.43 -12.29 -0.21
N THR A 83 14.83 -13.43 -0.58
CA THR A 83 15.37 -14.33 -1.63
C THR A 83 14.54 -14.36 -2.90
N TYR A 84 13.23 -14.16 -2.77
CA TYR A 84 12.30 -14.29 -3.89
C TYR A 84 11.18 -13.27 -3.82
N LEU A 85 10.60 -13.00 -4.97
CA LEU A 85 9.44 -12.15 -5.14
C LEU A 85 8.41 -12.88 -6.03
N LYS A 86 7.14 -12.84 -5.63
CA LYS A 86 6.03 -13.44 -6.37
C LYS A 86 5.21 -12.34 -7.00
N ILE A 87 4.92 -12.51 -8.28
CA ILE A 87 4.06 -11.63 -9.04
C ILE A 87 2.76 -12.39 -9.31
N LYS A 88 1.67 -11.88 -8.74
CA LYS A 88 0.31 -12.30 -9.04
C LYS A 88 -0.33 -11.23 -9.91
N SER A 89 -1.07 -11.64 -10.93
CA SER A 89 -1.94 -10.73 -11.65
C SER A 89 -3.19 -11.45 -12.11
N THR A 90 -4.18 -10.69 -12.56
CA THR A 90 -5.31 -11.21 -13.34
C THR A 90 -4.90 -11.68 -14.73
N PHE A 91 -3.72 -11.29 -15.23
CA PHE A 91 -3.20 -11.79 -16.51
C PHE A 91 -2.70 -13.23 -16.37
N THR A 92 -2.93 -14.05 -17.40
CA THR A 92 -2.37 -15.41 -17.49
C THR A 92 -1.01 -15.42 -18.17
N TYR A 93 -0.74 -14.43 -19.04
CA TYR A 93 0.50 -14.34 -19.83
C TYR A 93 1.03 -12.90 -19.86
N VAL A 94 2.35 -12.76 -19.77
CA VAL A 94 3.07 -11.48 -19.90
C VAL A 94 4.27 -11.66 -20.83
N ASP A 95 4.44 -10.74 -21.79
CA ASP A 95 5.54 -10.80 -22.77
C ASP A 95 6.92 -10.68 -22.12
N HIS A 96 7.10 -9.78 -21.17
CA HIS A 96 8.31 -9.73 -20.36
C HIS A 96 8.09 -9.04 -19.02
N VAL A 97 8.93 -9.40 -18.04
CA VAL A 97 9.04 -8.75 -16.74
C VAL A 97 10.46 -8.23 -16.59
N SER A 98 10.60 -6.98 -16.19
CA SER A 98 11.89 -6.32 -15.92
C SER A 98 11.83 -5.69 -14.53
N ILE A 99 12.88 -5.87 -13.73
CA ILE A 99 13.03 -5.23 -12.41
C ILE A 99 14.18 -4.23 -12.51
N TYR A 100 13.98 -3.05 -11.95
CA TYR A 100 14.95 -1.95 -11.91
C TYR A 100 15.23 -1.55 -10.47
N ASP A 101 16.45 -1.09 -10.20
CA ASP A 101 16.77 -0.40 -8.96
C ASP A 101 16.33 1.08 -9.00
N VAL A 102 16.49 1.79 -7.88
CA VAL A 102 16.16 3.22 -7.76
C VAL A 102 17.04 4.13 -8.62
N ALA A 103 18.21 3.65 -9.05
CA ALA A 103 19.11 4.35 -9.96
C ALA A 103 18.76 4.07 -11.45
N GLY A 104 17.75 3.22 -11.72
CA GLY A 104 17.31 2.84 -13.06
C GLY A 104 18.13 1.72 -13.70
N ASN A 105 19.03 1.06 -12.98
CA ASN A 105 19.74 -0.10 -13.48
C ASN A 105 18.81 -1.31 -13.49
N ARG A 106 18.81 -2.06 -14.59
CA ARG A 106 18.00 -3.28 -14.73
C ARG A 106 18.67 -4.44 -14.00
N VAL A 107 18.03 -4.94 -12.96
CA VAL A 107 18.57 -6.02 -12.10
C VAL A 107 18.03 -7.40 -12.46
N TYR A 108 16.89 -7.47 -13.15
CA TYR A 108 16.29 -8.72 -13.60
C TYR A 108 15.53 -8.51 -14.91
N GLN A 109 15.53 -9.52 -15.79
CA GLN A 109 14.68 -9.55 -16.97
C GLN A 109 14.35 -10.99 -17.36
N GLN A 110 13.07 -11.26 -17.66
CA GLN A 110 12.64 -12.50 -18.26
C GLN A 110 11.52 -12.27 -19.26
N LYS A 111 11.50 -13.05 -20.34
CA LYS A 111 10.51 -13.01 -21.42
C LYS A 111 9.55 -14.21 -21.34
N SER A 112 8.36 -14.04 -21.91
CA SER A 112 7.31 -15.04 -22.10
C SER A 112 6.95 -15.78 -20.82
N ILE A 113 6.31 -15.07 -19.90
CA ILE A 113 6.01 -15.54 -18.54
C ILE A 113 4.52 -15.92 -18.42
N VAL A 114 4.26 -17.07 -17.83
CA VAL A 114 2.93 -17.49 -17.38
C VAL A 114 2.79 -17.17 -15.89
N LEU A 115 1.68 -16.53 -15.51
CA LEU A 115 1.42 -16.11 -14.13
C LEU A 115 0.53 -17.11 -13.36
N PRO A 116 0.67 -17.21 -12.02
CA PRO A 116 1.59 -16.47 -11.17
C PRO A 116 3.05 -16.95 -11.32
N PHE A 117 3.98 -16.00 -11.26
CA PHE A 117 5.41 -16.25 -11.48
C PHE A 117 6.24 -15.91 -10.24
N LYS A 118 7.32 -16.67 -10.02
CA LYS A 118 8.26 -16.47 -8.93
C LYS A 118 9.62 -16.03 -9.50
N VAL A 119 10.04 -14.83 -9.11
CA VAL A 119 11.38 -14.32 -9.36
C VAL A 119 12.29 -14.79 -8.22
N ASP A 120 13.29 -15.58 -8.55
CA ASP A 120 14.35 -16.03 -7.64
C ASP A 120 15.67 -15.29 -7.95
N GLY A 121 16.66 -15.38 -7.06
CA GLY A 121 18.00 -14.82 -7.31
C GLY A 121 18.17 -13.35 -6.92
N LEU A 122 17.22 -12.79 -6.16
CA LEU A 122 17.23 -11.38 -5.76
C LEU A 122 18.04 -11.11 -4.47
N GLN A 123 18.67 -12.14 -3.88
CA GLN A 123 19.42 -12.04 -2.62
C GLN A 123 20.66 -11.12 -2.68
N ASN A 124 21.19 -10.87 -3.88
CA ASN A 124 22.40 -10.06 -4.09
C ASN A 124 22.09 -8.60 -4.46
N LEU A 125 20.83 -8.19 -4.44
CA LEU A 125 20.48 -6.79 -4.68
C LEU A 125 21.01 -5.90 -3.55
N PRO A 126 21.51 -4.70 -3.88
CA PRO A 126 21.95 -3.75 -2.87
C PRO A 126 20.82 -3.51 -1.88
N ARG A 127 21.06 -3.82 -0.61
CA ARG A 127 20.11 -3.55 0.47
C ARG A 127 20.24 -2.08 0.86
N GLU A 128 19.19 -1.31 0.65
CA GLU A 128 19.10 0.01 1.27
C GLU A 128 18.90 -0.21 2.78
N TYR A 129 19.95 0.04 3.57
CA TYR A 129 19.82 0.21 5.01
C TYR A 129 19.16 1.58 5.23
N ILE A 130 17.87 1.57 5.53
CA ILE A 130 17.15 2.73 6.08
C ILE A 130 17.26 2.67 7.61
#